data_AF-A0A414PST2-F1
#
_entry.id   AF-A0A414PST2-F1
#
_cell.length_a   1.000
_cell.length_b   1.000
_cell.length_c   1.000
_cell.angle_alpha   90.00
_cell.angle_beta   90.00
_cell.angle_gamma   90.00
#
_symmetry.space_group_name_H-M   'P 1'
#
loop_
_entity.id
_entity.type
_entity.pdbx_description
1 polymer ?
#
loop_
_entity_poly.entity_id
_entity_poly.type
_entity_poly.pdbx_seq_one_letter_code
_entity_poly.pdbx_strand_id
1 'polypeptide(L)'
;LLAEEARAEYRALTRQLEGRQNTEKRLKSLVASRFDILDKLGKTYYERENTSSQQAAMFQEVKRIITDFSENSEMLRELEQMADTCHDNVMQKLRQDFPAMKENDIRLLCYIFTGFSPQVISLFTKESVANIYARKSRLKSRIKAAGTPHTDLFLSLFG
;
A
#
# COMPACT_ATOMS: atom_id res chain seq x y z
N LEU A 1 40.22 -25.67 -6.14
CA LEU A 1 39.57 -25.70 -4.82
C LEU A 1 39.65 -24.32 -4.15
N LEU A 2 40.72 -23.93 -3.44
CA LEU A 2 40.78 -22.63 -2.73
C LEU A 2 40.54 -21.38 -3.62
N ALA A 3 41.14 -21.33 -4.82
CA ALA A 3 40.95 -20.21 -5.74
C ALA A 3 39.53 -20.16 -6.36
N GLU A 4 38.82 -21.28 -6.34
CA GLU A 4 37.48 -21.41 -6.90
C GLU A 4 36.42 -21.05 -5.87
N GLU A 5 36.64 -21.43 -4.61
CA GLU A 5 35.89 -20.99 -3.43
C GLU A 5 35.99 -19.48 -3.23
N ALA A 6 37.20 -18.91 -3.27
CA ALA A 6 37.40 -17.47 -3.16
C ALA A 6 36.67 -16.68 -4.28
N ARG A 7 36.61 -17.23 -5.51
CA ARG A 7 35.85 -16.63 -6.61
C ARG A 7 34.33 -16.77 -6.41
N ALA A 8 33.87 -17.88 -5.84
CA ALA A 8 32.46 -18.07 -5.51
C ALA A 8 32.00 -17.09 -4.42
N GLU A 9 32.79 -16.94 -3.35
CA GLU A 9 32.54 -15.97 -2.27
C GLU A 9 32.56 -14.54 -2.77
N TYR A 10 33.54 -14.17 -3.60
CA TYR A 10 33.59 -12.83 -4.21
C TYR A 10 32.34 -12.54 -5.03
N ARG A 11 31.90 -13.48 -5.87
CA ARG A 11 30.66 -13.33 -6.67
C ARG A 11 29.41 -13.22 -5.79
N ALA A 12 29.33 -13.97 -4.70
CA ALA A 12 28.22 -13.87 -3.75
C ALA A 12 28.19 -12.51 -3.07
N LEU A 13 29.35 -12.00 -2.64
CA LEU A 13 29.50 -10.68 -2.03
C LEU A 13 29.13 -9.56 -3.00
N THR A 14 29.57 -9.64 -4.26
CA THR A 14 29.20 -8.66 -5.31
C THR A 14 27.69 -8.63 -5.52
N ARG A 15 27.04 -9.79 -5.65
CA ARG A 15 25.58 -9.87 -5.79
C ARG A 15 24.84 -9.28 -4.60
N GLN A 16 25.35 -9.49 -3.38
CA GLN A 16 24.75 -8.94 -2.16
C GLN A 16 24.89 -7.41 -2.11
N LEU A 17 26.04 -6.87 -2.53
CA LEU A 17 26.28 -5.43 -2.62
C LEU A 17 25.39 -4.78 -3.68
N GLU A 18 25.27 -5.39 -4.86
CA GLU A 18 24.36 -4.94 -5.93
C GLU A 18 22.89 -4.94 -5.46
N GLY A 19 22.47 -6.01 -4.77
CA GLY A 19 21.16 -6.11 -4.15
C GLY A 19 20.90 -4.97 -3.17
N ARG A 20 21.85 -4.70 -2.26
CA ARG A 20 21.78 -3.58 -1.31
C ARG A 20 21.68 -2.23 -2.00
N GLN A 21 22.52 -1.96 -3.00
CA GLN A 21 22.51 -0.70 -3.74
C GLN A 21 21.18 -0.48 -4.48
N ASN A 22 20.60 -1.54 -5.06
CA ASN A 22 19.31 -1.46 -5.72
C ASN A 22 18.18 -1.16 -4.72
N THR A 23 18.19 -1.81 -3.56
CA THR A 23 17.25 -1.49 -2.48
C THR A 23 17.39 -0.05 -2.01
N GLU A 24 18.62 0.44 -1.82
CA GLU A 24 18.89 1.82 -1.39
C GLU A 24 18.39 2.85 -2.44
N LYS A 25 18.65 2.61 -3.73
CA LYS A 25 18.14 3.46 -4.81
C LYS A 25 16.61 3.50 -4.83
N ARG A 26 15.95 2.33 -4.69
CA ARG A 26 14.49 2.24 -4.65
C ARG A 26 13.93 3.00 -3.44
N LEU A 27 14.55 2.87 -2.27
CA LEU A 27 14.17 3.63 -1.07
C LEU A 27 14.34 5.14 -1.28
N LYS A 28 15.47 5.60 -1.81
CA LYS A 28 15.70 7.03 -2.10
C LYS A 28 14.66 7.58 -3.08
N SER A 29 14.34 6.84 -4.13
CA SER A 29 13.32 7.23 -5.11
C SER A 29 11.92 7.30 -4.50
N LEU A 30 11.54 6.31 -3.68
CA LEU A 30 10.27 6.31 -2.95
C LEU A 30 10.16 7.50 -1.99
N VAL A 31 11.22 7.76 -1.22
CA VAL A 31 11.28 8.88 -0.28
C VAL A 31 11.18 10.23 -1.02
N ALA A 32 11.92 10.41 -2.11
CA ALA A 32 11.84 11.62 -2.94
C ALA A 32 10.42 11.84 -3.49
N SER A 33 9.79 10.79 -4.04
CA SER A 33 8.41 10.85 -4.52
C SER A 33 7.40 11.25 -3.42
N ARG A 34 7.60 10.77 -2.19
CA ARG A 34 6.73 11.15 -1.05
C ARG A 34 6.95 12.61 -0.64
N PHE A 35 8.19 13.09 -0.64
CA PHE A 35 8.49 14.50 -0.38
C PHE A 35 7.97 15.43 -1.48
N ASP A 36 7.94 14.99 -2.74
CA ASP A 36 7.32 15.77 -3.83
C ASP A 36 5.82 16.01 -3.61
N ILE A 37 5.10 15.03 -3.05
CA ILE A 37 3.68 15.20 -2.70
C ILE A 37 3.54 16.23 -1.58
N LEU A 38 4.38 16.14 -0.55
CA LEU A 38 4.40 17.12 0.55
C LEU A 38 4.76 18.53 0.05
N ASP A 39 5.72 18.66 -0.86
CA ASP A 39 6.11 19.92 -1.47
C ASP A 39 4.97 20.52 -2.30
N LYS A 40 4.27 19.71 -3.11
CA LYS A 40 3.08 20.15 -3.85
C LYS A 40 1.95 20.60 -2.94
N LEU A 41 1.67 19.85 -1.87
CA LEU A 41 0.66 20.23 -0.87
C LEU A 41 1.08 21.50 -0.12
N GLY A 42 2.36 21.63 0.25
CA GLY A 42 2.92 22.81 0.90
C GLY A 42 2.85 24.07 0.03
N LYS A 43 3.22 23.98 -1.24
CA LYS A 43 3.06 25.06 -2.23
C LYS A 43 1.59 25.47 -2.35
N THR A 44 0.68 24.50 -2.50
CA THR A 44 -0.77 24.78 -2.55
C THR A 44 -1.29 25.44 -1.26
N TYR A 45 -0.70 25.10 -0.11
CA TYR A 45 -1.03 25.68 1.20
C TYR A 45 -0.45 27.09 1.42
N TYR A 46 0.71 27.42 0.87
CA TYR A 46 1.38 28.71 1.13
C TYR A 46 1.27 29.73 -0.02
N GLU A 47 1.06 29.31 -1.27
CA GLU A 47 1.08 30.22 -2.45
C GLU A 47 -0.22 31.02 -2.65
N ARG A 48 -1.25 30.85 -1.81
CA ARG A 48 -2.50 31.63 -1.86
C ARG A 48 -2.93 32.07 -0.45
N GLU A 49 -3.54 33.24 -0.33
CA GLU A 49 -4.10 33.72 0.94
C GLU A 49 -5.23 32.80 1.42
N ASN A 50 -5.33 32.60 2.75
CA ASN A 50 -6.29 31.77 3.50
C ASN A 50 -7.77 32.06 3.15
N THR A 51 -8.18 31.67 1.95
CA THR A 51 -9.50 31.96 1.38
C THR A 51 -10.25 30.65 1.13
N SER A 52 -11.57 30.70 1.12
CA SER A 52 -12.41 29.52 0.79
C SER A 52 -12.06 28.91 -0.58
N SER A 53 -11.57 29.73 -1.50
CA SER A 53 -11.06 29.30 -2.81
C SER A 53 -9.79 28.43 -2.70
N GLN A 54 -8.91 28.73 -1.74
CA GLN A 54 -7.70 27.94 -1.47
C GLN A 54 -8.02 26.55 -0.91
N GLN A 55 -8.96 26.46 0.05
CA GLN A 55 -9.40 25.18 0.59
C GLN A 55 -10.02 24.29 -0.49
N ALA A 56 -10.79 24.89 -1.41
CA ALA A 56 -11.35 24.19 -2.56
C ALA A 56 -10.25 23.69 -3.51
N ALA A 57 -9.24 24.50 -3.80
CA ALA A 57 -8.12 24.10 -4.67
C ALA A 57 -7.29 22.96 -4.07
N MET A 58 -6.98 23.03 -2.78
CA MET A 58 -6.27 21.96 -2.06
C MET A 58 -7.07 20.66 -2.03
N PHE A 59 -8.39 20.75 -1.81
CA PHE A 59 -9.27 19.59 -1.88
C PHE A 59 -9.29 18.95 -3.28
N GLN A 60 -9.36 19.76 -4.34
CA GLN A 60 -9.32 19.25 -5.71
C GLN A 60 -7.97 18.61 -6.05
N GLU A 61 -6.86 19.18 -5.58
CA GLU A 61 -5.53 18.60 -5.84
C GLU A 61 -5.34 17.27 -5.10
N VAL A 62 -5.77 17.18 -3.84
CA VAL A 62 -5.79 15.91 -3.10
C VAL A 62 -6.68 14.89 -3.83
N LYS A 63 -7.86 15.30 -4.29
CA LYS A 63 -8.76 14.42 -5.04
C LYS A 63 -8.16 13.96 -6.36
N ARG A 64 -7.41 14.82 -7.08
CA ARG A 64 -6.73 14.49 -8.34
C ARG A 64 -5.62 13.46 -8.11
N ILE A 65 -4.72 13.71 -7.15
CA ILE A 65 -3.65 12.76 -6.78
C ILE A 65 -4.26 11.38 -6.44
N ILE A 66 -5.37 11.37 -5.72
CA ILE A 66 -6.05 10.13 -5.33
C ILE A 66 -6.77 9.47 -6.51
N THR A 67 -7.35 10.24 -7.42
CA THR A 67 -8.01 9.71 -8.62
C THR A 67 -6.99 9.06 -9.55
N ASP A 68 -5.89 9.76 -9.84
CA ASP A 68 -4.76 9.25 -10.63
C ASP A 68 -4.21 7.95 -10.03
N PHE A 69 -4.17 7.86 -8.69
CA PHE A 69 -3.74 6.66 -7.97
C PHE A 69 -4.72 5.48 -8.12
N SER A 70 -6.03 5.75 -8.09
CA SER A 70 -7.08 4.71 -8.14
C SER A 70 -7.33 4.12 -9.54
N GLU A 71 -7.00 4.87 -10.59
CA GLU A 71 -7.24 4.46 -11.98
C GLU A 71 -6.05 3.69 -12.58
N ASN A 72 -4.92 3.63 -11.86
CA ASN A 72 -3.74 2.89 -12.27
C ASN A 72 -3.76 1.44 -11.76
N SER A 73 -3.98 0.47 -12.66
CA SER A 73 -4.00 -0.96 -12.34
C SER A 73 -2.65 -1.53 -11.91
N GLU A 74 -1.53 -0.96 -12.35
CA GLU A 74 -0.19 -1.36 -11.92
C GLU A 74 0.04 -1.02 -10.45
N MET A 75 -0.52 0.09 -9.98
CA MET A 75 -0.40 0.53 -8.59
C MET A 75 -1.06 -0.43 -7.61
N LEU A 76 -2.20 -1.04 -7.96
CA LEU A 76 -2.82 -2.04 -7.10
C LEU A 76 -1.92 -3.27 -6.91
N ARG A 77 -1.24 -3.69 -7.98
CA ARG A 77 -0.27 -4.78 -7.93
C ARG A 77 0.92 -4.42 -7.05
N GLU A 78 1.42 -3.19 -7.13
CA GLU A 78 2.47 -2.71 -6.24
C GLU A 78 2.02 -2.69 -4.77
N LEU A 79 0.79 -2.25 -4.48
CA LEU A 79 0.24 -2.26 -3.13
C LEU A 79 0.12 -3.68 -2.56
N GLU A 80 -0.31 -4.65 -3.37
CA GLU A 80 -0.36 -6.04 -2.94
C GLU A 80 1.04 -6.58 -2.62
N GLN A 81 2.03 -6.28 -3.47
CA GLN A 81 3.43 -6.64 -3.21
C GLN A 81 3.98 -5.98 -1.95
N MET A 82 3.61 -4.72 -1.71
CA MET A 82 3.99 -4.02 -0.47
C MET A 82 3.36 -4.68 0.75
N ALA A 83 2.07 -4.99 0.69
CA ALA A 83 1.38 -5.70 1.77
C ALA A 83 2.04 -7.07 2.05
N ASP A 84 2.32 -7.85 1.01
CA ASP A 84 3.02 -9.12 1.13
C ASP A 84 4.42 -8.98 1.75
N THR A 85 5.18 -7.97 1.31
CA THR A 85 6.54 -7.72 1.81
C THR A 85 6.53 -7.28 3.28
N CYS A 86 5.56 -6.44 3.66
CA CYS A 86 5.48 -5.87 5.01
C CYS A 86 4.81 -6.82 6.02
N HIS A 87 3.94 -7.72 5.56
CA HIS A 87 3.05 -8.51 6.42
C HIS A 87 3.10 -10.00 6.12
N ASP A 88 4.30 -10.55 5.89
CA ASP A 88 4.52 -12.00 5.74
C ASP A 88 3.57 -12.65 4.71
N ASN A 89 3.63 -12.15 3.47
CA ASN A 89 2.84 -12.64 2.33
C ASN A 89 1.32 -12.65 2.59
N VAL A 90 0.81 -11.63 3.29
CA VAL A 90 -0.59 -11.55 3.73
C VAL A 90 -1.61 -11.69 2.60
N MET A 91 -1.37 -11.12 1.42
CA MET A 91 -2.31 -11.15 0.29
C MET A 91 -2.32 -12.52 -0.38
N GLN A 92 -1.16 -13.19 -0.45
CA GLN A 92 -1.08 -14.58 -0.91
C GLN A 92 -1.85 -15.51 0.04
N LYS A 93 -1.59 -15.39 1.34
CA LYS A 93 -2.29 -16.15 2.39
C LYS A 93 -3.79 -15.88 2.38
N LEU A 94 -4.21 -14.63 2.18
CA LEU A 94 -5.62 -14.26 2.09
C LEU A 94 -6.32 -14.98 0.92
N ARG A 95 -5.69 -15.03 -0.26
CA ARG A 95 -6.25 -15.73 -1.43
C ARG A 95 -6.27 -17.24 -1.25
N GLN A 96 -5.27 -17.81 -0.57
CA GLN A 96 -5.24 -19.23 -0.24
C GLN A 96 -6.35 -19.60 0.75
N ASP A 97 -6.54 -18.80 1.80
CA ASP A 97 -7.52 -19.05 2.85
C ASP A 97 -8.96 -18.76 2.40
N PHE A 98 -9.15 -17.88 1.41
CA PHE A 98 -10.45 -17.48 0.89
C PHE A 98 -10.51 -17.48 -0.65
N PRO A 99 -10.40 -18.65 -1.31
CA PRO A 99 -10.32 -18.74 -2.78
C PRO A 99 -11.59 -18.26 -3.49
N ALA A 100 -12.74 -18.26 -2.81
CA ALA A 100 -14.02 -17.78 -3.33
C ALA A 100 -14.31 -16.31 -2.98
N MET A 101 -13.36 -15.57 -2.39
CA MET A 101 -13.55 -14.17 -2.05
C MET A 101 -13.66 -13.31 -3.32
N LYS A 102 -14.65 -12.43 -3.36
CA LYS A 102 -14.81 -11.48 -4.47
C LYS A 102 -13.62 -10.54 -4.54
N GLU A 103 -13.12 -10.26 -5.75
CA GLU A 103 -11.95 -9.39 -5.95
C GLU A 103 -12.14 -7.98 -5.35
N ASN A 104 -13.36 -7.44 -5.38
CA ASN A 104 -13.65 -6.16 -4.73
C ASN A 104 -13.45 -6.18 -3.21
N ASP A 105 -13.66 -7.32 -2.56
CA ASP A 105 -13.39 -7.49 -1.12
C ASP A 105 -11.88 -7.70 -0.89
N ILE A 106 -11.20 -8.45 -1.75
CA ILE A 106 -9.74 -8.62 -1.69
C ILE A 106 -9.03 -7.28 -1.84
N ARG A 107 -9.44 -6.46 -2.81
CA ARG A 107 -8.92 -5.11 -3.01
C ARG A 107 -9.12 -4.21 -1.79
N LEU A 108 -10.29 -4.27 -1.17
CA LEU A 108 -10.56 -3.51 0.05
C LEU A 108 -9.63 -3.96 1.20
N LEU A 109 -9.39 -5.27 1.34
CA LEU A 109 -8.46 -5.80 2.33
C LEU A 109 -7.01 -5.40 2.03
N CYS A 110 -6.60 -5.37 0.77
CA CYS A 110 -5.29 -4.84 0.38
C CYS A 110 -5.11 -3.42 0.91
N TYR A 111 -6.06 -2.51 0.65
CA TYR A 111 -5.96 -1.14 1.16
C TYR A 111 -5.93 -1.05 2.70
N ILE A 112 -6.70 -1.88 3.39
CA ILE A 112 -6.71 -1.94 4.85
C ILE A 112 -5.36 -2.45 5.38
N PHE A 113 -4.83 -3.53 4.80
CA PHE A 113 -3.57 -4.14 5.21
C PHE A 113 -2.37 -3.23 4.92
N THR A 114 -2.44 -2.39 3.89
CA THR A 114 -1.44 -1.34 3.65
C THR A 114 -1.61 -0.11 4.56
N GLY A 115 -2.61 -0.09 5.45
CA GLY A 115 -2.79 0.94 6.47
C GLY A 115 -3.57 2.18 6.03
N PHE A 116 -4.28 2.15 4.90
CA PHE A 116 -5.09 3.31 4.50
C PHE A 116 -6.30 3.49 5.41
N SER A 117 -6.62 4.75 5.72
CA SER A 117 -7.82 5.10 6.48
C SER A 117 -9.09 4.90 5.63
N PRO A 118 -10.26 4.66 6.26
CA PRO A 118 -11.54 4.55 5.55
C PRO A 118 -11.85 5.76 4.65
N GLN A 119 -11.41 6.96 5.03
CA GLN A 119 -11.57 8.18 4.24
C GLN A 119 -10.77 8.11 2.95
N VAL A 120 -9.50 7.71 3.02
CA VAL A 120 -8.64 7.57 1.83
C VAL A 120 -9.16 6.44 0.94
N ILE A 121 -9.57 5.32 1.52
CA ILE A 121 -10.18 4.20 0.78
C ILE A 121 -11.47 4.63 0.06
N SER A 122 -12.31 5.45 0.70
CA SER A 122 -13.53 5.97 0.08
C SER A 122 -13.23 6.77 -1.19
N LEU A 123 -12.11 7.50 -1.20
CA LEU A 123 -11.67 8.27 -2.36
C LEU A 123 -11.14 7.34 -3.46
N PHE A 124 -10.42 6.27 -3.14
CA PHE A 124 -9.96 5.29 -4.13
C PHE A 124 -11.10 4.50 -4.79
N THR A 125 -12.13 4.18 -4.00
CA THR A 125 -13.21 3.29 -4.42
C THR A 125 -14.41 4.03 -4.99
N LYS A 126 -14.46 5.36 -4.82
CA LYS A 126 -15.64 6.20 -5.11
C LYS A 126 -16.89 5.74 -4.33
N GLU A 127 -16.71 5.00 -3.22
CA GLU A 127 -17.77 4.58 -2.30
C GLU A 127 -17.89 5.55 -1.12
N SER A 128 -19.02 5.56 -0.42
CA SER A 128 -19.16 6.38 0.79
C SER A 128 -18.33 5.81 1.95
N VAL A 129 -17.82 6.69 2.83
CA VAL A 129 -17.08 6.30 4.04
C VAL A 129 -17.89 5.32 4.90
N ALA A 130 -19.19 5.55 5.04
CA ALA A 130 -20.10 4.66 5.78
C ALA A 130 -20.14 3.25 5.19
N ASN A 131 -20.19 3.12 3.86
CA ASN A 131 -20.13 1.83 3.19
C ASN A 131 -18.77 1.13 3.43
N ILE A 132 -17.66 1.88 3.40
CA ILE A 132 -16.33 1.34 3.73
C ILE A 132 -16.29 0.75 5.14
N TYR A 133 -16.82 1.46 6.14
CA TYR A 133 -16.92 0.94 7.51
C TYR A 133 -17.77 -0.33 7.60
N ALA A 134 -18.93 -0.35 6.94
CA ALA A 134 -19.82 -1.51 6.93
C ALA A 134 -19.14 -2.74 6.30
N ARG A 135 -18.48 -2.55 5.15
CA ARG A 135 -17.72 -3.61 4.46
C ARG A 135 -16.53 -4.08 5.29
N LYS A 136 -15.74 -3.17 5.86
CA LYS A 136 -14.60 -3.49 6.77
C LYS A 136 -15.08 -4.35 7.93
N SER A 137 -16.15 -3.94 8.61
CA SER A 137 -16.74 -4.67 9.74
C SER A 137 -17.19 -6.08 9.33
N ARG A 138 -17.95 -6.19 8.22
CA ARG A 138 -18.39 -7.48 7.67
C ARG A 138 -17.22 -8.41 7.36
N LEU A 139 -16.16 -7.88 6.74
CA LEU A 139 -14.98 -8.65 6.38
C LEU A 139 -14.19 -9.12 7.61
N LYS A 140 -14.01 -8.25 8.61
CA LYS A 140 -13.38 -8.62 9.89
C LYS A 140 -14.14 -9.77 10.56
N SER A 141 -15.47 -9.67 10.62
CA SER A 141 -16.32 -10.74 11.17
C SER A 141 -16.22 -12.04 10.37
N ARG A 142 -16.23 -11.96 9.03
CA ARG A 142 -16.08 -13.14 8.16
C ARG A 142 -14.75 -13.84 8.37
N ILE A 143 -13.66 -13.07 8.46
CA ILE A 143 -12.31 -13.60 8.71
C ILE A 143 -12.26 -14.27 10.09
N LYS A 144 -12.76 -13.61 11.13
CA LYS A 144 -12.81 -14.16 12.49
C LYS A 144 -13.59 -15.47 12.56
N ALA A 145 -14.72 -15.56 11.84
CA ALA A 145 -15.58 -16.75 11.86
C ALA A 145 -15.01 -17.93 11.05
N ALA A 146 -14.17 -17.67 10.05
CA ALA A 146 -13.62 -18.71 9.20
C ALA A 146 -12.56 -19.58 9.90
N GLY A 147 -11.88 -19.04 10.92
CA GLY A 147 -10.93 -19.81 11.74
C GLY A 147 -9.78 -20.40 10.93
N THR A 148 -9.34 -19.72 9.88
CA THR A 148 -8.23 -20.18 9.03
C THR A 148 -6.88 -20.06 9.77
N PRO A 149 -5.83 -20.77 9.33
CA PRO A 149 -4.52 -20.74 9.98
C PRO A 149 -3.92 -19.33 10.14
N HIS A 150 -4.29 -18.40 9.26
CA HIS A 150 -3.76 -17.04 9.24
C HIS A 150 -4.73 -16.00 9.83
N THR A 151 -5.77 -16.43 10.54
CA THR A 151 -6.80 -15.54 11.10
C THR A 151 -6.21 -14.42 11.96
N ASP A 152 -5.30 -14.75 12.88
CA ASP A 152 -4.70 -13.76 13.79
C ASP A 152 -3.84 -12.74 13.04
N LEU A 153 -3.10 -13.18 12.01
CA LEU A 153 -2.34 -12.29 11.13
C LEU A 153 -3.28 -11.27 10.48
N PHE A 154 -4.37 -11.73 9.85
CA PHE A 154 -5.32 -10.83 9.19
C PHE A 154 -5.96 -9.86 10.18
N LEU A 155 -6.42 -10.35 11.34
CA LEU A 155 -7.10 -9.54 12.34
C LEU A 155 -6.19 -8.46 12.95
N SER A 156 -4.88 -8.73 13.08
CA SER A 156 -3.90 -7.75 13.57
C SER A 156 -3.79 -6.50 12.69
N LEU A 157 -4.14 -6.62 11.40
CA LEU A 157 -4.05 -5.53 10.42
C LEU A 157 -5.36 -4.71 10.31
N PHE A 158 -6.44 -5.17 10.94
CA PHE A 158 -7.65 -4.34 11.10
C PHE A 158 -7.47 -3.43 12.31
N GLY A 159 -6.72 -2.33 12.12
CA GLY A 159 -6.67 -1.21 13.07
C GLY A 159 -8.05 -0.71 13.48
#